data_AF-D6X1Y9-F1
#
_entry.id   AF-D6X1Y9-F1
#
_cell.length_a   1.000
_cell.length_b   1.000
_cell.length_c   1.000
_cell.angle_alpha   90.00
_cell.angle_beta   90.00
_cell.angle_gamma   90.00
#
_symmetry.space_group_name_H-M   'P 1'
#
loop_
_entity.id
_entity.type
_entity.pdbx_description
1 polymer ?
#
loop_
_entity_poly.entity_id
_entity_poly.type
_entity_poly.pdbx_seq_one_letter_code
_entity_poly.pdbx_strand_id
1 'polypeptide(L)'
;MNLSWSNRVIKYVLFVFNLLFVISGIIMIAVGVSVKSYYTEYDVFLNDSYFSLPNLLIAIGSLIFFISFFGCCGAVRESWFMIFIFSILLSIIFIMEFSAGIAGYVLRDKTTSFLTEELSNSMKLYQFNEKPNPTTVMWDTIQYQFECCGATKPDDWAKYVPTPSTISSTVPSSSETPPYSSSSPETTPTSTTNSTSESTPSATTIAEKKRRAVAQPGTESGDLPASCCRSNNGATGTIKCNLNDNSSATYYSRGCVEGFGDYLKDHAVTLGGVGIAIAFIQLFGVILACHLTKQLKHGFYST
;
A
#
# COMPACT_ATOMS: atom_id res chain seq x y z
N MET A 1 13.69 25.01 -51.09
CA MET A 1 12.71 25.90 -50.43
C MET A 1 11.88 25.22 -49.32
N ASN A 2 12.28 24.05 -48.79
CA ASN A 2 11.50 23.28 -47.79
C ASN A 2 12.06 23.31 -46.35
N LEU A 3 13.23 23.93 -46.12
CA LEU A 3 13.92 23.87 -44.83
C LEU A 3 13.35 24.86 -43.78
N SER A 4 12.71 25.97 -44.20
CA SER A 4 12.25 27.01 -43.26
C SER A 4 10.93 26.69 -42.55
N TRP A 5 10.08 25.85 -43.15
CA TRP A 5 8.82 25.40 -42.55
C TRP A 5 9.06 24.33 -41.48
N SER A 6 9.90 23.34 -41.78
CA SER A 6 10.27 22.27 -40.84
C SER A 6 10.86 22.82 -39.52
N ASN A 7 11.78 23.80 -39.62
CA ASN A 7 12.41 24.39 -38.44
C ASN A 7 11.43 25.16 -37.55
N ARG A 8 10.46 25.86 -38.13
CA ARG A 8 9.41 26.55 -37.37
C ARG A 8 8.49 25.55 -36.67
N VAL A 9 8.08 24.49 -37.38
CA VAL A 9 7.24 23.42 -36.79
C VAL A 9 7.94 22.76 -35.62
N ILE A 10 9.24 22.41 -35.73
CA ILE A 10 9.99 21.78 -34.64
C ILE A 10 10.04 22.68 -33.39
N LYS A 11 10.29 23.98 -33.56
CA LYS A 11 10.29 24.95 -32.44
C LYS A 11 8.93 25.04 -31.76
N TYR A 12 7.84 25.14 -32.53
CA TYR A 12 6.48 25.21 -31.97
C TYR A 12 6.08 23.91 -31.28
N VAL A 13 6.36 22.76 -31.87
CA VAL A 13 6.06 21.44 -31.27
C VAL A 13 6.81 21.25 -29.95
N LEU A 14 8.11 21.56 -29.94
CA LEU A 14 8.92 21.50 -28.71
C LEU A 14 8.40 22.47 -27.64
N PHE A 15 8.05 23.70 -28.03
CA PHE A 15 7.53 24.70 -27.09
C PHE A 15 6.19 24.27 -26.47
N VAL A 16 5.21 23.86 -27.30
CA VAL A 16 3.88 23.47 -26.83
C VAL A 16 3.96 22.24 -25.92
N PHE A 17 4.72 21.22 -26.31
CA PHE A 17 4.85 19.99 -25.52
C PHE A 17 5.55 20.23 -24.18
N ASN A 18 6.63 21.01 -24.16
CA ASN A 18 7.29 21.39 -22.90
C ASN A 18 6.41 22.31 -22.04
N LEU A 19 5.58 23.17 -22.63
CA LEU A 19 4.63 24.00 -21.88
C LEU A 19 3.57 23.14 -21.16
N LEU A 20 3.03 22.12 -21.82
CA LEU A 20 2.11 21.17 -21.19
C LEU A 20 2.78 20.48 -20.00
N PHE A 21 4.05 20.09 -20.13
CA PHE A 21 4.77 19.48 -19.02
C PHE A 21 5.08 20.45 -17.88
N VAL A 22 5.42 21.71 -18.17
CA VAL A 22 5.55 22.74 -17.13
C VAL A 22 4.25 22.88 -16.33
N ILE A 23 3.11 22.97 -17.01
CA ILE A 23 1.80 23.05 -16.35
C ILE A 23 1.55 21.79 -15.50
N SER A 24 1.82 20.61 -16.04
CA SER A 24 1.65 19.35 -15.29
C SER A 24 2.56 19.28 -14.05
N GLY A 25 3.81 19.74 -14.15
CA GLY A 25 4.75 19.77 -13.03
C GLY A 25 4.28 20.74 -11.93
N ILE A 26 3.79 21.92 -12.30
CA ILE A 26 3.20 22.88 -11.36
C ILE A 26 1.97 22.27 -10.66
N ILE A 27 1.10 21.59 -11.40
CA ILE A 27 -0.08 20.92 -10.83
C ILE A 27 0.35 19.82 -9.84
N MET A 28 1.32 18.97 -10.20
CA MET A 28 1.82 17.93 -9.29
C MET A 28 2.44 18.50 -8.01
N ILE A 29 3.21 19.59 -8.12
CA ILE A 29 3.77 20.29 -6.95
C ILE A 29 2.64 20.87 -6.10
N ALA A 30 1.67 21.55 -6.72
CA ALA A 30 0.54 22.14 -6.00
C ALA A 30 -0.28 21.09 -5.26
N VAL A 31 -0.66 19.99 -5.93
CA VAL A 31 -1.37 18.87 -5.29
C VAL A 31 -0.54 18.28 -4.17
N GLY A 32 0.76 18.05 -4.38
CA GLY A 32 1.65 17.49 -3.36
C GLY A 32 1.75 18.38 -2.12
N VAL A 33 1.87 19.70 -2.31
CA VAL A 33 1.90 20.69 -1.23
C VAL A 33 0.54 20.80 -0.55
N SER A 34 -0.57 20.81 -1.29
CA SER A 34 -1.92 20.87 -0.72
C SER A 34 -2.23 19.66 0.14
N VAL A 35 -1.93 18.45 -0.36
CA VAL A 35 -2.07 17.21 0.42
C VAL A 35 -1.17 17.31 1.65
N LYS A 36 0.10 17.66 1.49
CA LYS A 36 1.02 17.81 2.63
C LYS A 36 0.49 18.80 3.68
N SER A 37 -0.02 19.95 3.25
CA SER A 37 -0.54 21.02 4.11
C SER A 37 -1.80 20.62 4.87
N TYR A 38 -2.71 19.88 4.24
CA TYR A 38 -3.94 19.42 4.89
C TYR A 38 -3.63 18.46 6.05
N TYR A 39 -2.56 17.68 5.92
CA TYR A 39 -2.17 16.68 6.91
C TYR A 39 -1.08 17.16 7.89
N THR A 40 -0.55 18.38 7.72
CA THR A 40 0.47 18.99 8.61
C THR A 40 -0.06 19.20 10.03
N GLU A 41 -1.35 19.47 10.20
CA GLU A 41 -1.94 19.64 11.54
C GLU A 41 -1.91 18.34 12.37
N TYR A 42 -1.78 17.21 11.70
CA TYR A 42 -1.61 15.91 12.34
C TYR A 42 -0.13 15.49 12.43
N ASP A 43 0.84 16.39 12.18
CA ASP A 43 2.30 16.12 12.21
C ASP A 43 2.80 15.47 13.51
N VAL A 44 2.14 15.74 14.64
CA VAL A 44 2.45 15.12 15.94
C VAL A 44 1.97 13.66 16.02
N PHE A 45 1.05 13.25 15.15
CA PHE A 45 0.40 11.93 15.15
C PHE A 45 0.60 11.13 13.86
N LEU A 46 1.05 11.74 12.76
CA LEU A 46 1.28 11.07 11.47
C LEU A 46 2.77 10.75 11.28
N ASN A 47 3.10 9.46 11.30
CA ASN A 47 4.43 8.96 10.97
C ASN A 47 4.92 9.42 9.58
N ASP A 48 6.24 9.48 9.42
CA ASP A 48 6.98 9.82 8.19
C ASP A 48 6.47 9.13 6.90
N SER A 49 5.82 7.97 7.04
CA SER A 49 5.30 7.17 5.93
C SER A 49 4.25 7.90 5.07
N TYR A 50 3.43 8.79 5.63
CA TYR A 50 2.43 9.52 4.82
C TYR A 50 3.04 10.68 4.03
N PHE A 51 4.17 11.21 4.49
CA PHE A 51 4.91 12.19 3.74
C PHE A 51 5.63 11.58 2.53
N SER A 52 5.84 10.26 2.48
CA SER A 52 6.55 9.60 1.38
C SER A 52 5.86 9.81 0.02
N LEU A 53 4.53 9.70 -0.08
CA LEU A 53 3.82 9.83 -1.37
C LEU A 53 3.68 11.29 -1.85
N PRO A 54 3.23 12.26 -1.03
CA PRO A 54 3.22 13.67 -1.41
C PRO A 54 4.64 14.22 -1.65
N ASN A 55 5.65 13.83 -0.87
CA ASN A 55 7.05 14.23 -1.13
C ASN A 55 7.55 13.65 -2.46
N LEU A 56 7.22 12.40 -2.79
CA LEU A 56 7.53 11.80 -4.10
C LEU A 56 6.84 12.58 -5.22
N LEU A 57 5.57 12.95 -5.05
CA LEU A 57 4.82 13.75 -6.03
C LEU A 57 5.47 15.12 -6.26
N ILE A 58 5.90 15.79 -5.18
CA ILE A 58 6.64 17.06 -5.24
C ILE A 58 7.99 16.88 -5.93
N ALA A 59 8.73 15.81 -5.60
CA ALA A 59 10.05 15.54 -6.18
C ALA A 59 9.95 15.27 -7.70
N ILE A 60 9.03 14.40 -8.12
CA ILE A 60 8.78 14.10 -9.54
C ILE A 60 8.27 15.36 -10.26
N GLY A 61 7.32 16.09 -9.67
CA GLY A 61 6.80 17.33 -10.24
C GLY A 61 7.86 18.41 -10.43
N SER A 62 8.77 18.55 -9.46
CA SER A 62 9.91 19.47 -9.52
C SER A 62 10.89 19.09 -10.63
N LEU A 63 11.22 17.80 -10.75
CA LEU A 63 12.08 17.30 -11.82
C LEU A 63 11.49 17.59 -13.21
N ILE A 64 10.19 17.29 -13.40
CA ILE A 64 9.46 17.58 -14.65
C ILE A 64 9.47 19.09 -14.94
N PHE A 65 9.20 19.92 -13.94
CA PHE A 65 9.19 21.38 -14.08
C PHE A 65 10.54 21.91 -14.56
N PHE A 66 11.65 21.54 -13.90
CA PHE A 66 12.98 22.05 -14.27
C PHE A 66 13.39 21.61 -15.68
N ILE A 67 13.20 20.34 -16.03
CA ILE A 67 13.53 19.82 -17.36
C ILE A 67 12.72 20.58 -18.42
N SER A 68 11.41 20.71 -18.21
CA SER A 68 10.51 21.36 -19.16
C SER A 68 10.74 22.86 -19.25
N PHE A 69 11.14 23.51 -18.15
CA PHE A 69 11.52 24.92 -18.11
C PHE A 69 12.76 25.18 -18.97
N PHE A 70 13.79 24.33 -18.88
CA PHE A 70 14.96 24.45 -19.76
C PHE A 70 14.63 24.17 -21.22
N GLY A 71 13.75 23.21 -21.51
CA GLY A 71 13.25 22.95 -22.87
C GLY A 71 12.50 24.15 -23.45
N CYS A 72 11.59 24.74 -22.68
CA CYS A 72 10.79 25.90 -23.08
C CYS A 72 11.66 27.17 -23.24
N CYS A 73 12.45 27.52 -22.22
CA CYS A 73 13.36 28.67 -22.27
C CYS A 73 14.40 28.52 -23.38
N GLY A 74 14.92 27.31 -23.61
CA GLY A 74 15.84 27.02 -24.69
C GLY A 74 15.22 27.24 -26.07
N ALA A 75 13.98 26.80 -26.27
CA ALA A 75 13.25 27.01 -27.52
C ALA A 75 12.93 28.49 -27.78
N VAL A 76 12.51 29.25 -26.76
CA VAL A 76 12.15 30.68 -26.90
C VAL A 76 13.37 31.58 -27.04
N ARG A 77 14.40 31.36 -26.22
CA ARG A 77 15.62 32.19 -26.23
C ARG A 77 16.60 31.79 -27.34
N GLU A 78 16.26 30.76 -28.13
CA GLU A 78 17.11 30.20 -29.17
C GLU A 78 18.55 29.91 -28.67
N SER A 79 18.67 29.53 -27.40
CA SER A 79 19.96 29.33 -26.74
C SER A 79 20.38 27.87 -26.86
N TRP A 80 21.47 27.65 -27.59
CA TRP A 80 22.08 26.34 -27.78
C TRP A 80 22.38 25.63 -26.45
N PHE A 81 22.93 26.36 -25.49
CA PHE A 81 23.37 25.80 -24.21
C PHE A 81 22.18 25.26 -23.38
N MET A 82 21.05 25.98 -23.34
CA MET A 82 19.86 25.54 -22.60
C MET A 82 19.24 24.27 -23.19
N ILE A 83 19.17 24.18 -24.53
CA ILE A 83 18.65 22.99 -25.22
C ILE A 83 19.62 21.80 -25.05
N PHE A 84 20.93 22.08 -25.01
CA PHE A 84 21.93 21.05 -24.74
C PHE A 84 21.79 20.45 -23.33
N ILE A 85 21.59 21.28 -22.30
CA ILE A 85 21.32 20.81 -20.93
C ILE A 85 20.02 20.00 -20.88
N PHE A 86 18.95 20.47 -21.52
CA PHE A 86 17.70 19.71 -21.66
C PHE A 86 17.92 18.31 -22.27
N SER A 87 18.70 18.23 -23.35
CA SER A 87 19.03 16.97 -24.00
C SER A 87 19.83 16.02 -23.10
N ILE A 88 20.77 16.55 -22.30
CA ILE A 88 21.53 15.74 -21.33
C ILE A 88 20.60 15.19 -20.25
N LEU A 89 19.74 16.01 -19.66
CA LEU A 89 18.82 15.58 -18.61
C LEU A 89 17.87 14.48 -19.08
N LEU A 90 17.29 14.62 -20.29
CA LEU A 90 16.46 13.57 -20.87
C LEU A 90 17.23 12.28 -21.17
N SER A 91 18.50 12.40 -21.58
CA SER A 91 19.34 11.22 -21.84
C SER A 91 19.65 10.45 -20.55
N ILE A 92 19.90 11.16 -19.44
CA ILE A 92 20.10 10.53 -18.12
C ILE A 92 18.84 9.78 -17.69
N ILE A 93 17.65 10.39 -17.85
CA ILE A 93 16.38 9.74 -17.50
C ILE A 93 16.15 8.50 -18.36
N PHE A 94 16.40 8.58 -19.66
CA PHE A 94 16.27 7.41 -20.55
C PHE A 94 17.16 6.24 -20.10
N ILE A 95 18.41 6.53 -19.70
CA ILE A 95 19.32 5.50 -19.18
C ILE A 95 18.79 4.91 -17.86
N MET A 96 18.28 5.75 -16.94
CA MET A 96 17.68 5.29 -15.68
C MET A 96 16.44 4.43 -15.93
N GLU A 97 15.55 4.84 -16.84
CA GLU A 97 14.33 4.11 -17.17
C GLU A 97 14.64 2.76 -17.84
N PHE A 98 15.56 2.75 -18.80
CA PHE A 98 16.01 1.52 -19.45
C PHE A 98 16.67 0.56 -18.44
N SER A 99 17.53 1.10 -17.55
CA SER A 99 18.18 0.31 -16.50
C SER A 99 17.16 -0.24 -15.50
N ALA A 100 16.18 0.57 -15.08
CA ALA A 100 15.11 0.16 -14.18
C ALA A 100 14.21 -0.92 -14.82
N GLY A 101 13.90 -0.80 -16.12
CA GLY A 101 13.15 -1.83 -16.86
C GLY A 101 13.87 -3.17 -16.90
N ILE A 102 15.18 -3.17 -17.20
CA ILE A 102 16.00 -4.39 -17.17
C ILE A 102 16.07 -4.96 -15.75
N ALA A 103 16.35 -4.12 -14.75
CA ALA A 103 16.44 -4.54 -13.36
C ALA A 103 15.11 -5.13 -12.88
N GLY A 104 13.98 -4.50 -13.20
CA GLY A 104 12.65 -5.01 -12.87
C GLY A 104 12.37 -6.39 -13.48
N TYR A 105 12.81 -6.63 -14.72
CA TYR A 105 12.66 -7.94 -15.35
C TYR A 105 13.54 -9.03 -14.72
N VAL A 106 14.80 -8.70 -14.44
CA VAL A 106 15.79 -9.64 -13.87
C VAL A 106 15.50 -9.94 -12.40
N LEU A 107 15.05 -8.95 -11.63
CA LEU A 107 14.78 -9.07 -10.20
C LEU A 107 13.32 -9.38 -9.88
N ARG A 108 12.45 -9.65 -10.86
CA ARG A 108 11.01 -9.90 -10.63
C ARG A 108 10.73 -10.91 -9.50
N ASP A 109 11.53 -11.97 -9.40
CA ASP A 109 11.36 -13.03 -8.39
C ASP A 109 11.87 -12.58 -7.01
N LYS A 110 12.84 -11.65 -6.95
CA LYS A 110 13.34 -11.05 -5.70
C LYS A 110 12.46 -9.89 -5.22
N THR A 111 11.80 -9.19 -6.14
CA THR A 111 10.89 -8.09 -5.84
C THR A 111 9.75 -8.55 -4.92
N THR A 112 9.23 -9.76 -5.08
CA THR A 112 8.18 -10.30 -4.21
C THR A 112 8.62 -10.46 -2.76
N SER A 113 9.85 -10.96 -2.50
CA SER A 113 10.39 -11.07 -1.15
C SER A 113 10.65 -9.71 -0.50
N PHE A 114 11.18 -8.75 -1.28
CA PHE A 114 11.42 -7.39 -0.80
C PHE A 114 10.10 -6.68 -0.48
N LEU A 115 9.11 -6.79 -1.37
CA LEU A 115 7.77 -6.26 -1.14
C LEU A 115 7.11 -6.89 0.08
N THR A 116 7.28 -8.21 0.27
CA THR A 116 6.75 -8.91 1.45
C THR A 116 7.33 -8.34 2.74
N GLU A 117 8.64 -8.13 2.78
CA GLU A 117 9.32 -7.59 3.96
C GLU A 117 8.85 -6.15 4.28
N GLU A 118 8.81 -5.28 3.28
CA GLU A 118 8.35 -3.89 3.44
C GLU A 118 6.88 -3.82 3.86
N LEU A 119 6.00 -4.62 3.23
CA LEU A 119 4.60 -4.70 3.63
C LEU A 119 4.49 -5.23 5.06
N SER A 120 5.10 -6.36 5.40
CA SER A 120 5.06 -6.90 6.77
C SER A 120 5.61 -5.90 7.82
N ASN A 121 6.62 -5.10 7.49
CA ASN A 121 7.13 -4.06 8.37
C ASN A 121 6.12 -2.92 8.56
N SER A 122 5.44 -2.48 7.49
CA SER A 122 4.41 -1.45 7.57
C SER A 122 3.18 -1.89 8.37
N MET A 123 2.88 -3.20 8.42
CA MET A 123 1.74 -3.76 9.14
C MET A 123 1.80 -3.50 10.66
N LYS A 124 3.02 -3.37 11.22
CA LYS A 124 3.25 -3.02 12.64
C LYS A 124 2.64 -1.66 13.03
N LEU A 125 2.43 -0.78 12.06
CA LEU A 125 1.89 0.55 12.26
C LEU A 125 0.37 0.60 12.09
N TYR A 126 -0.29 -0.52 11.78
CA TYR A 126 -1.73 -0.57 11.62
C TYR A 126 -2.45 -0.42 12.96
N GLN A 127 -3.43 0.49 13.02
CA GLN A 127 -4.24 0.76 14.21
C GLN A 127 -5.64 0.16 14.09
N PHE A 128 -6.00 -0.79 14.97
CA PHE A 128 -7.29 -1.51 14.95
C PHE A 128 -8.45 -0.75 15.62
N ASN A 129 -8.20 -0.16 16.79
CA ASN A 129 -9.25 0.42 17.66
C ASN A 129 -9.07 1.93 17.88
N GLU A 130 -8.11 2.54 17.20
CA GLU A 130 -7.81 3.96 17.29
C GLU A 130 -8.26 4.70 16.03
N LYS A 131 -8.07 6.02 15.98
CA LYS A 131 -8.32 6.79 14.77
C LYS A 131 -7.43 6.23 13.65
N PRO A 132 -8.00 5.96 12.45
CA PRO A 132 -7.23 5.34 11.37
C PRO A 132 -6.08 6.26 11.00
N ASN A 133 -4.87 5.76 11.19
CA ASN A 133 -3.69 6.45 10.69
C ASN A 133 -3.57 6.19 9.17
N PRO A 134 -2.67 6.89 8.48
CA PRO A 134 -2.59 6.75 7.04
C PRO A 134 -2.14 5.38 6.57
N THR A 135 -1.36 4.67 7.39
CA THR A 135 -1.00 3.27 7.15
C THR A 135 -2.23 2.37 7.25
N THR A 136 -3.13 2.59 8.22
CA THR A 136 -4.44 1.91 8.32
C THR A 136 -5.27 2.15 7.07
N VAL A 137 -5.45 3.39 6.63
CA VAL A 137 -6.23 3.72 5.42
C VAL A 137 -5.64 3.07 4.16
N MET A 138 -4.32 3.10 4.01
CA MET A 138 -3.63 2.47 2.89
C MET A 138 -3.79 0.95 2.92
N TRP A 139 -3.63 0.30 4.08
CA TRP A 139 -3.86 -1.13 4.24
C TRP A 139 -5.30 -1.51 3.94
N ASP A 140 -6.28 -0.75 4.43
CA ASP A 140 -7.69 -0.99 4.15
C ASP A 140 -8.00 -0.88 2.66
N THR A 141 -7.41 0.12 1.99
CA THR A 141 -7.57 0.34 0.56
C THR A 141 -6.94 -0.81 -0.24
N ILE A 142 -5.72 -1.22 0.09
CA ILE A 142 -5.01 -2.32 -0.59
C ILE A 142 -5.79 -3.63 -0.43
N GLN A 143 -6.22 -3.95 0.79
CA GLN A 143 -6.94 -5.20 1.09
C GLN A 143 -8.28 -5.27 0.36
N TYR A 144 -9.01 -4.15 0.32
CA TYR A 144 -10.26 -4.05 -0.43
C TYR A 144 -10.04 -4.07 -1.95
N GLN A 145 -9.13 -3.25 -2.47
CA GLN A 145 -8.90 -3.07 -3.92
C GLN A 145 -8.32 -4.33 -4.57
N PHE A 146 -7.44 -5.04 -3.86
CA PHE A 146 -6.85 -6.28 -4.35
C PHE A 146 -7.50 -7.53 -3.76
N GLU A 147 -8.68 -7.44 -3.13
CA GLU A 147 -9.38 -8.60 -2.55
C GLU A 147 -8.42 -9.58 -1.84
N CYS A 148 -7.62 -9.06 -0.91
CA CYS A 148 -6.52 -9.76 -0.27
C CYS A 148 -6.49 -9.45 1.22
N CYS A 149 -5.78 -10.26 2.00
CA CYS A 149 -5.64 -10.03 3.44
C CYS A 149 -4.24 -10.42 3.94
N GLY A 150 -3.62 -9.51 4.67
CA GLY A 150 -2.24 -9.64 5.13
C GLY A 150 -1.22 -9.51 3.98
N ALA A 151 0.07 -9.52 4.32
CA ALA A 151 1.14 -9.38 3.33
C ALA A 151 1.23 -10.66 2.46
N THR A 152 1.32 -11.81 3.12
CA THR A 152 1.36 -13.13 2.49
C THR A 152 0.09 -13.93 2.77
N LYS A 153 -0.47 -13.82 3.97
CA LYS A 153 -1.64 -14.58 4.41
C LYS A 153 -2.42 -13.82 5.49
N PRO A 154 -3.70 -14.14 5.71
CA PRO A 154 -4.50 -13.55 6.78
C PRO A 154 -3.89 -13.74 8.18
N ASP A 155 -3.20 -14.87 8.40
CA ASP A 155 -2.54 -15.20 9.67
C ASP A 155 -1.45 -14.19 10.06
N ASP A 156 -0.95 -13.38 9.10
CA ASP A 156 0.03 -12.33 9.37
C ASP A 156 -0.50 -11.31 10.40
N TRP A 157 -1.82 -11.12 10.45
CA TRP A 157 -2.47 -10.22 11.40
C TRP A 157 -2.46 -10.73 12.84
N ALA A 158 -2.38 -12.04 13.07
CA ALA A 158 -2.44 -12.63 14.42
C ALA A 158 -1.37 -12.08 15.38
N LYS A 159 -0.28 -11.50 14.85
CA LYS A 159 0.79 -10.85 15.62
C LYS A 159 0.44 -9.44 16.12
N TYR A 160 -0.54 -8.81 15.50
CA TYR A 160 -0.84 -7.37 15.64
C TYR A 160 -2.26 -7.09 16.16
N VAL A 161 -3.15 -8.09 16.11
CA VAL A 161 -4.48 -7.98 16.71
C VAL A 161 -4.34 -7.78 18.22
N PRO A 162 -4.95 -6.74 18.80
CA PRO A 162 -5.02 -6.61 20.24
C PRO A 162 -5.75 -7.82 20.82
N THR A 163 -5.09 -8.63 21.63
CA THR A 163 -5.78 -9.66 22.41
C THR A 163 -6.87 -8.96 23.23
N PRO A 164 -8.12 -9.46 23.26
CA PRO A 164 -9.08 -8.95 24.23
C PRO A 164 -8.40 -9.07 25.58
N SER A 165 -8.24 -7.94 26.26
CA SER A 165 -7.80 -7.95 27.64
C SER A 165 -8.70 -8.93 28.35
N THR A 166 -8.14 -10.05 28.80
CA THR A 166 -8.81 -10.88 29.79
C THR A 166 -9.25 -9.89 30.84
N ILE A 167 -10.56 -9.66 30.96
CA ILE A 167 -11.13 -9.18 32.19
C ILE A 167 -10.70 -10.25 33.18
N SER A 168 -9.54 -10.02 33.80
CA SER A 168 -9.05 -10.78 34.91
C SER A 168 -10.12 -10.54 35.95
N SER A 169 -11.07 -11.47 36.01
CA SER A 169 -12.03 -11.59 37.09
C SER A 169 -11.25 -12.10 38.30
N THR A 170 -10.24 -11.33 38.71
CA THR A 170 -9.64 -11.44 40.02
C THR A 170 -10.61 -10.69 40.92
N VAL A 171 -11.63 -11.39 41.41
CA VAL A 171 -12.35 -10.94 42.60
C VAL A 171 -11.30 -10.88 43.72
N PRO A 172 -10.94 -9.71 44.26
CA PRO A 172 -10.08 -9.65 45.42
C PRO A 172 -10.95 -9.92 46.65
N SER A 173 -10.70 -11.05 47.29
CA SER A 173 -11.14 -11.33 48.65
C SER A 173 -10.27 -10.55 49.64
N SER A 174 -10.84 -9.61 50.39
CA SER A 174 -10.45 -9.23 51.77
C SER A 174 -11.31 -8.05 52.27
N SER A 175 -12.20 -8.24 53.27
CA SER A 175 -12.05 -7.81 54.69
C SER A 175 -12.55 -6.35 54.90
N GLU A 176 -13.46 -5.91 55.78
CA GLU A 176 -13.95 -6.28 57.12
C GLU A 176 -15.36 -5.64 57.37
N THR A 177 -16.12 -6.19 58.32
CA THR A 177 -17.40 -5.68 58.91
C THR A 177 -17.13 -4.71 60.11
N PRO A 178 -18.09 -4.16 60.92
CA PRO A 178 -19.57 -4.33 61.05
C PRO A 178 -20.31 -2.98 61.44
N PRO A 179 -21.46 -2.89 62.18
CA PRO A 179 -22.62 -3.79 62.43
C PRO A 179 -24.02 -3.14 62.21
N TYR A 180 -25.09 -3.91 61.95
CA TYR A 180 -26.38 -3.81 62.69
C TYR A 180 -27.36 -4.96 62.35
N SER A 181 -27.82 -5.65 63.42
CA SER A 181 -29.09 -6.36 63.73
C SER A 181 -30.06 -6.80 62.61
N SER A 182 -30.91 -7.84 62.70
CA SER A 182 -31.24 -8.87 63.70
C SER A 182 -32.29 -9.84 63.09
N SER A 183 -32.47 -11.00 63.73
CA SER A 183 -33.59 -11.96 63.67
C SER A 183 -33.50 -13.20 62.75
N SER A 184 -33.47 -14.34 63.44
CA SER A 184 -33.70 -15.74 63.04
C SER A 184 -35.20 -16.09 63.26
N PRO A 185 -35.77 -17.30 62.96
CA PRO A 185 -35.20 -18.61 63.32
C PRO A 185 -35.38 -19.80 62.35
N GLU A 186 -34.43 -20.74 62.47
CA GLU A 186 -34.48 -22.23 62.49
C GLU A 186 -35.33 -23.03 61.49
N THR A 187 -34.72 -24.03 60.80
CA THR A 187 -34.60 -25.43 61.32
C THR A 187 -33.64 -26.32 60.48
N THR A 188 -32.84 -27.10 61.21
CA THR A 188 -31.79 -28.12 60.93
C THR A 188 -32.38 -29.48 60.44
N PRO A 189 -31.64 -30.61 60.29
CA PRO A 189 -30.29 -30.95 59.75
C PRO A 189 -30.41 -31.84 58.47
N THR A 190 -29.36 -32.17 57.69
CA THR A 190 -28.42 -33.27 57.99
C THR A 190 -27.32 -33.34 56.92
N SER A 191 -26.11 -33.56 57.44
CA SER A 191 -24.82 -33.89 56.84
C SER A 191 -24.86 -35.21 56.01
N THR A 192 -23.86 -35.70 55.26
CA THR A 192 -22.39 -35.54 55.29
C THR A 192 -21.83 -36.19 54.00
N THR A 193 -20.79 -35.61 53.41
CA THR A 193 -19.58 -36.25 52.82
C THR A 193 -19.69 -37.46 51.88
N ASN A 194 -19.08 -37.39 50.69
CA ASN A 194 -17.70 -37.86 50.49
C ASN A 194 -17.18 -37.67 49.05
N SER A 195 -15.86 -37.57 49.02
CA SER A 195 -14.94 -37.32 47.92
C SER A 195 -14.59 -38.57 47.11
N THR A 196 -14.12 -38.31 45.88
CA THR A 196 -13.05 -39.00 45.10
C THR A 196 -13.35 -40.28 44.29
N SER A 197 -13.08 -40.11 42.98
CA SER A 197 -12.30 -40.96 42.06
C SER A 197 -12.77 -42.38 41.70
N GLU A 198 -12.87 -42.59 40.39
CA GLU A 198 -12.05 -43.52 39.58
C GLU A 198 -12.81 -44.52 38.68
N SER A 199 -12.42 -44.51 37.39
CA SER A 199 -12.45 -45.61 36.40
C SER A 199 -13.76 -46.21 35.85
N THR A 200 -13.99 -45.98 34.55
CA THR A 200 -14.66 -46.77 33.47
C THR A 200 -14.39 -48.30 33.52
N PRO A 201 -15.03 -49.25 32.74
CA PRO A 201 -15.57 -49.12 31.36
C PRO A 201 -16.80 -50.00 30.96
N SER A 202 -17.41 -49.76 29.78
CA SER A 202 -17.96 -50.77 28.81
C SER A 202 -18.77 -50.08 27.69
N ALA A 203 -18.32 -50.13 26.42
CA ALA A 203 -18.76 -51.05 25.35
C ALA A 203 -20.04 -50.54 24.62
N THR A 204 -20.23 -50.42 23.30
CA THR A 204 -19.50 -50.63 22.02
C THR A 204 -20.43 -50.09 20.91
N THR A 205 -19.94 -49.47 19.82
CA THR A 205 -20.27 -49.79 18.40
C THR A 205 -19.81 -48.72 17.38
N ILE A 206 -18.77 -49.09 16.62
CA ILE A 206 -18.58 -49.05 15.15
C ILE A 206 -19.27 -47.94 14.32
N ALA A 207 -18.46 -47.02 13.77
CA ALA A 207 -18.46 -46.66 12.34
C ALA A 207 -17.14 -45.98 11.94
N GLU A 208 -16.50 -46.53 10.92
CA GLU A 208 -15.14 -46.25 10.47
C GLU A 208 -15.12 -45.19 9.35
N LYS A 209 -14.40 -44.07 9.52
CA LYS A 209 -14.11 -43.15 8.40
C LYS A 209 -12.73 -42.49 8.51
N LYS A 210 -11.78 -43.13 7.81
CA LYS A 210 -10.64 -42.58 7.05
C LYS A 210 -9.83 -41.43 7.69
N ARG A 211 -8.62 -41.78 8.16
CA ARG A 211 -7.52 -40.85 8.51
C ARG A 211 -7.33 -39.76 7.43
N ARG A 212 -7.48 -38.49 7.83
CA ARG A 212 -6.70 -37.36 7.32
C ARG A 212 -6.28 -36.51 8.52
N ALA A 213 -5.06 -36.00 8.43
CA ALA A 213 -4.24 -35.35 9.43
C ALA A 213 -4.97 -34.63 10.59
N VAL A 214 -4.47 -34.88 11.80
CA VAL A 214 -4.66 -34.07 13.00
C VAL A 214 -4.32 -32.61 12.67
N ALA A 215 -5.33 -31.75 12.61
CA ALA A 215 -5.15 -30.32 12.79
C ALA A 215 -5.18 -30.05 14.30
N GLN A 216 -4.10 -29.43 14.80
CA GLN A 216 -3.99 -29.00 16.19
C GLN A 216 -4.99 -27.87 16.52
N PRO A 217 -5.32 -27.71 17.82
CA PRO A 217 -6.53 -27.05 18.27
C PRO A 217 -6.35 -25.53 18.46
N GLY A 218 -7.43 -24.78 18.23
CA GLY A 218 -7.67 -23.50 18.89
C GLY A 218 -7.13 -22.24 18.22
N THR A 219 -7.56 -21.94 16.99
CA THR A 219 -7.68 -20.54 16.58
C THR A 219 -9.00 -20.01 17.12
N GLU A 220 -9.00 -19.48 18.34
CA GLU A 220 -10.09 -18.58 18.76
C GLU A 220 -9.96 -17.29 17.94
N SER A 221 -10.72 -17.21 16.85
CA SER A 221 -11.16 -16.00 16.14
C SER A 221 -10.30 -14.74 16.38
N GLY A 222 -9.11 -14.67 15.78
CA GLY A 222 -8.31 -13.45 15.78
C GLY A 222 -8.99 -12.39 14.92
N ASP A 223 -9.30 -11.22 15.50
CA ASP A 223 -10.00 -10.11 14.85
C ASP A 223 -9.20 -9.57 13.65
N LEU A 224 -9.53 -9.98 12.43
CA LEU A 224 -8.96 -9.44 11.20
C LEU A 224 -9.44 -7.99 10.95
N PRO A 225 -8.68 -7.16 10.22
CA PRO A 225 -9.19 -5.88 9.71
C PRO A 225 -10.51 -6.05 8.96
N ALA A 226 -11.45 -5.12 9.13
CA ALA A 226 -12.75 -5.17 8.44
C ALA A 226 -12.59 -5.18 6.91
N SER A 227 -11.53 -4.57 6.38
CA SER A 227 -11.15 -4.55 4.97
C SER A 227 -10.73 -5.92 4.40
N CYS A 228 -10.39 -6.89 5.25
CA CYS A 228 -10.11 -8.28 4.85
C CYS A 228 -11.35 -9.10 4.52
N CYS A 229 -12.54 -8.60 4.87
CA CYS A 229 -13.74 -9.40 4.88
C CYS A 229 -14.60 -9.13 3.65
N ARG A 230 -15.03 -10.20 2.99
CA ARG A 230 -15.84 -10.13 1.79
C ARG A 230 -17.25 -9.74 2.22
N SER A 231 -17.60 -8.46 2.03
CA SER A 231 -18.88 -7.91 2.46
C SER A 231 -20.04 -8.62 1.73
N ASN A 232 -20.92 -9.26 2.48
CA ASN A 232 -22.28 -9.54 2.04
C ASN A 232 -23.15 -8.40 2.59
N ASN A 233 -23.56 -7.50 1.70
CA ASN A 233 -24.54 -6.41 1.88
C ASN A 233 -25.28 -6.36 3.25
N GLY A 234 -25.00 -5.35 4.08
CA GLY A 234 -26.00 -4.75 4.97
C GLY A 234 -26.04 -5.17 6.45
N ALA A 235 -24.97 -4.97 7.22
CA ALA A 235 -25.08 -4.91 8.69
C ALA A 235 -24.29 -3.72 9.28
N THR A 236 -25.01 -2.75 9.81
CA THR A 236 -24.51 -1.65 10.65
C THR A 236 -24.21 -2.18 12.05
N GLY A 237 -22.94 -2.35 12.38
CA GLY A 237 -22.46 -2.79 13.70
C GLY A 237 -21.40 -3.87 13.57
N THR A 238 -20.20 -3.59 14.11
CA THR A 238 -19.02 -4.47 14.26
C THR A 238 -19.08 -5.79 13.48
N ILE A 239 -18.56 -5.77 12.25
CA ILE A 239 -18.43 -6.94 11.38
C ILE A 239 -17.46 -7.93 12.05
N LYS A 240 -17.98 -8.88 12.82
CA LYS A 240 -17.27 -10.13 13.07
C LYS A 240 -17.29 -10.89 11.76
N CYS A 241 -16.13 -11.00 11.12
CA CYS A 241 -15.96 -11.91 10.00
C CYS A 241 -16.26 -13.30 10.55
N ASN A 242 -17.35 -13.93 10.11
CA ASN A 242 -17.78 -15.20 10.69
C ASN A 242 -16.75 -16.26 10.32
N LEU A 243 -15.89 -16.62 11.27
CA LEU A 243 -14.84 -17.64 11.16
C LEU A 243 -15.32 -18.99 11.70
N ASN A 244 -16.57 -19.07 12.17
CA ASN A 244 -17.02 -20.06 13.16
C ASN A 244 -18.17 -20.94 12.66
N ASP A 245 -18.83 -20.56 11.57
CA ASP A 245 -19.93 -21.35 11.03
C ASP A 245 -19.39 -22.37 10.02
N ASN A 246 -20.06 -23.52 9.88
CA ASN A 246 -19.76 -24.57 8.87
C ASN A 246 -20.16 -24.11 7.44
N SER A 247 -20.07 -22.79 7.24
CA SER A 247 -20.39 -21.98 6.09
C SER A 247 -19.10 -21.23 5.76
N SER A 248 -18.46 -21.62 4.65
CA SER A 248 -17.20 -21.10 4.12
C SER A 248 -16.83 -19.68 4.58
N ALA A 249 -15.77 -19.57 5.38
CA ALA A 249 -15.06 -18.35 5.73
C ALA A 249 -15.20 -17.20 4.70
N THR A 250 -15.83 -16.08 5.07
CA THR A 250 -16.02 -14.91 4.20
C THR A 250 -14.90 -13.87 4.37
N TYR A 251 -13.64 -14.31 4.21
CA TYR A 251 -12.47 -13.41 4.18
C TYR A 251 -11.60 -13.70 2.96
N TYR A 252 -10.77 -12.73 2.57
CA TYR A 252 -9.81 -12.93 1.50
C TYR A 252 -8.67 -13.84 1.97
N SER A 253 -8.63 -15.08 1.47
CA SER A 253 -7.62 -16.06 1.89
C SER A 253 -6.23 -15.85 1.25
N ARG A 254 -6.13 -14.97 0.25
CA ARG A 254 -4.90 -14.66 -0.47
C ARG A 254 -4.16 -13.48 0.14
N GLY A 255 -2.82 -13.50 0.10
CA GLY A 255 -1.99 -12.38 0.52
C GLY A 255 -1.98 -11.23 -0.48
N CYS A 256 -1.73 -10.01 -0.01
CA CYS A 256 -1.72 -8.82 -0.85
C CYS A 256 -0.50 -8.73 -1.78
N VAL A 257 0.64 -9.35 -1.42
CA VAL A 257 1.79 -9.42 -2.34
C VAL A 257 1.45 -10.27 -3.57
N GLU A 258 0.74 -11.37 -3.37
CA GLU A 258 0.27 -12.23 -4.46
C GLU A 258 -0.82 -11.54 -5.28
N GLY A 259 -1.83 -10.95 -4.62
CA GLY A 259 -2.90 -10.21 -5.28
C GLY A 259 -2.40 -9.04 -6.13
N PHE A 260 -1.44 -8.27 -5.62
CA PHE A 260 -0.77 -7.21 -6.38
C PHE A 260 0.07 -7.79 -7.54
N GLY A 261 0.79 -8.88 -7.32
CA GLY A 261 1.56 -9.56 -8.34
C GLY A 261 0.70 -10.05 -9.50
N ASP A 262 -0.48 -10.61 -9.21
CA ASP A 262 -1.42 -11.07 -10.24
C ASP A 262 -2.03 -9.88 -11.00
N TYR A 263 -2.36 -8.79 -10.30
CA TYR A 263 -2.79 -7.56 -10.96
C TYR A 263 -1.74 -7.04 -11.96
N LEU A 264 -0.45 -7.07 -11.58
CA LEU A 264 0.65 -6.70 -12.47
C LEU A 264 0.79 -7.66 -13.65
N LYS A 265 0.60 -8.97 -13.46
CA LYS A 265 0.65 -9.96 -14.55
C LYS A 265 -0.48 -9.73 -15.56
N ASP A 266 -1.70 -9.51 -15.07
CA ASP A 266 -2.87 -9.27 -15.91
C ASP A 266 -2.73 -7.97 -16.72
N HIS A 267 -2.05 -6.96 -16.16
CA HIS A 267 -1.80 -5.68 -16.82
C HIS A 267 -0.38 -5.54 -17.38
N ALA A 268 0.42 -6.62 -17.43
CA ALA A 268 1.84 -6.55 -17.77
C ALA A 268 2.07 -5.99 -19.18
N VAL A 269 1.21 -6.38 -20.14
CA VAL A 269 1.27 -5.89 -21.52
C VAL A 269 1.01 -4.39 -21.57
N THR A 270 0.00 -3.91 -20.83
CA THR A 270 -0.33 -2.48 -20.76
C THR A 270 0.78 -1.67 -20.11
N LEU A 271 1.31 -2.13 -18.98
CA LEU A 271 2.41 -1.48 -18.26
C LEU A 271 3.69 -1.43 -19.11
N GLY A 272 4.05 -2.55 -19.74
CA GLY A 272 5.16 -2.62 -20.69
C GLY A 272 4.97 -1.70 -21.89
N GLY A 273 3.75 -1.65 -22.44
CA GLY A 273 3.40 -0.76 -23.54
C GLY A 273 3.56 0.73 -23.20
N VAL A 274 3.13 1.15 -22.01
CA VAL A 274 3.30 2.53 -21.53
C VAL A 274 4.78 2.87 -21.40
N GLY A 275 5.60 2.01 -20.78
CA GLY A 275 7.05 2.24 -20.67
C GLY A 275 7.75 2.35 -22.03
N ILE A 276 7.42 1.45 -22.97
CA ILE A 276 7.97 1.50 -24.34
C ILE A 276 7.55 2.81 -25.04
N ALA A 277 6.28 3.21 -24.91
CA ALA A 277 5.80 4.46 -25.50
C ALA A 277 6.52 5.69 -24.91
N ILE A 278 6.72 5.74 -23.60
CA ILE A 278 7.47 6.81 -22.92
C ILE A 278 8.91 6.86 -23.44
N ALA A 279 9.59 5.71 -23.53
CA ALA A 279 10.95 5.61 -24.05
C ALA A 279 11.06 6.15 -25.49
N PHE A 280 10.10 5.83 -26.37
CA PHE A 280 10.07 6.36 -27.74
C PHE A 280 9.82 7.86 -27.79
N ILE A 281 8.86 8.37 -27.00
CA ILE A 281 8.56 9.81 -26.91
C ILE A 281 9.79 10.57 -26.42
N GLN A 282 10.48 10.03 -25.41
CA GLN A 282 11.69 10.63 -24.86
C GLN A 282 12.84 10.64 -25.86
N LEU A 283 13.08 9.52 -26.56
CA LEU A 283 14.08 9.45 -27.62
C LEU A 283 13.79 10.45 -28.74
N PHE A 284 12.53 10.57 -29.15
CA PHE A 284 12.12 11.56 -30.14
C PHE A 284 12.38 12.99 -29.66
N GLY A 285 12.11 13.30 -28.39
CA GLY A 285 12.44 14.59 -27.77
C GLY A 285 13.94 14.91 -27.83
N VAL A 286 14.80 13.93 -27.52
CA VAL A 286 16.26 14.06 -27.61
C VAL A 286 16.71 14.31 -29.05
N ILE A 287 16.16 13.57 -30.02
CA ILE A 287 16.48 13.74 -31.44
C ILE A 287 16.12 15.15 -31.90
N LEU A 288 14.92 15.65 -31.57
CA LEU A 288 14.50 17.01 -31.93
C LEU A 288 15.38 18.07 -31.27
N ALA A 289 15.71 17.89 -29.98
CA ALA A 289 16.60 18.80 -29.25
C ALA A 289 17.99 18.85 -29.90
N CYS A 290 18.54 17.70 -30.30
CA CYS A 290 19.83 17.61 -30.99
C CYS A 290 19.81 18.30 -32.37
N HIS A 291 18.74 18.13 -33.15
CA HIS A 291 18.60 18.81 -34.43
C HIS A 291 18.54 20.33 -34.24
N LEU A 292 17.73 20.81 -33.29
CA LEU A 292 17.61 22.23 -32.99
C LEU A 292 18.94 22.82 -32.49
N THR A 293 19.64 22.08 -31.63
CA THR A 293 20.99 22.38 -31.12
C THR A 293 22.00 22.51 -32.27
N LYS A 294 22.05 21.57 -33.21
CA LYS A 294 22.93 21.69 -34.39
C LYS A 294 22.60 22.92 -35.23
N GLN A 295 21.32 23.19 -35.47
CA GLN A 295 20.87 24.35 -36.25
C GLN A 295 21.27 25.68 -35.61
N LEU A 296 21.04 25.83 -34.29
CA LEU A 296 21.38 27.04 -33.55
C LEU A 296 22.89 27.27 -33.56
N LYS A 297 23.71 26.23 -33.33
CA LYS A 297 25.17 26.34 -33.35
C LYS A 297 25.69 26.79 -34.71
N HIS A 298 25.14 26.25 -35.81
CA HIS A 298 25.53 26.68 -37.16
C HIS A 298 25.19 28.15 -37.44
N GLY A 299 24.05 28.65 -36.95
CA GLY A 299 23.69 30.06 -37.08
C GLY A 299 24.67 31.00 -36.39
N PHE A 300 25.16 30.65 -35.20
CA PHE A 300 26.14 31.45 -34.46
C PHE A 300 27.54 31.47 -35.10
N TYR A 301 28.01 30.37 -35.71
CA TYR A 301 29.31 30.34 -36.38
C TYR A 301 29.30 30.95 -37.78
N SER A 302 28.12 31.17 -38.37
CA SER A 302 27.96 31.72 -39.72
C SER A 302 27.79 33.25 -39.75
N THR A 303 27.76 33.90 -38.59
CA THR A 303 27.65 35.36 -38.41
C THR A 303 28.95 35.92 -37.85
#